data_AF-A0A6M0RGE8-F1
#
_entry.id   AF-A0A6M0RGE8-F1
#
_cell.length_a   1.000
_cell.length_b   1.000
_cell.length_c   1.000
_cell.angle_alpha   90.00
_cell.angle_beta   90.00
_cell.angle_gamma   90.00
#
_symmetry.space_group_name_H-M   'P 1'
#
loop_
_entity.id
_entity.type
_entity.pdbx_description
1 polymer ?
#
loop_
_entity_poly.entity_id
_entity_poly.type
_entity_poly.pdbx_seq_one_letter_code
_entity_poly.pdbx_strand_id
1 'polypeptide(L)'
;MQVPENFFDIVLEIDNELIAQGINPHQRSCRAPLEALKRLYPHCSVSINDNPISDAVQQIYTQIYGLRDLQMPPVHVGAVVFRDIFFPLRIPLIFGYVHLDPINLLEEMTEIQKQVFLSDKKEVLRFHDQFIDLMDFAYGINELREENSIPKRTLEWWGLARQQLEAAAAIALGSFDKYAVIQNCCISSELILKGALIAKDERFKGLEKDELDRKLQKKYGHDIEKTARKVSTFFPDIDQQLLVSVVERYPKLVERRYDAKRYKRVEIGNFLMNAQFIAGEILRQFSYRNTRASLCEGDDEAWNLSNRSFPSNPV
;
A
#
# COMPACT_ATOMS: atom_id res chain seq x y z
N MET A 1 -18.59 -3.53 -38.11
CA MET A 1 -17.12 -3.59 -38.24
C MET A 1 -16.72 -5.06 -38.29
N GLN A 2 -15.84 -5.44 -39.21
CA GLN A 2 -15.34 -6.81 -39.34
C GLN A 2 -13.94 -6.91 -38.76
N VAL A 3 -13.63 -8.04 -38.13
CA VAL A 3 -12.28 -8.37 -37.65
C VAL A 3 -11.50 -8.95 -38.84
N PRO A 4 -10.37 -8.35 -39.26
CA PRO A 4 -9.59 -8.85 -40.40
C PRO A 4 -8.89 -10.17 -40.06
N GLU A 5 -8.51 -10.96 -41.06
CA GLU A 5 -7.85 -12.26 -40.85
C GLU A 5 -6.47 -12.14 -40.17
N ASN A 6 -5.73 -11.05 -40.44
CA ASN A 6 -4.45 -10.75 -39.83
C ASN A 6 -4.55 -9.94 -38.52
N PHE A 7 -5.72 -9.95 -37.86
CA PHE A 7 -5.96 -9.08 -36.70
C PHE A 7 -5.01 -9.36 -35.53
N PHE A 8 -4.59 -10.61 -35.34
CA PHE A 8 -3.61 -10.96 -34.30
C PHE A 8 -2.28 -10.21 -34.48
N ASP A 9 -1.73 -10.18 -35.69
CA ASP A 9 -0.48 -9.48 -35.98
C ASP A 9 -0.61 -7.97 -35.76
N ILE A 10 -1.74 -7.39 -36.16
CA ILE A 10 -2.05 -5.97 -35.94
C ILE A 10 -2.09 -5.66 -34.44
N VAL A 11 -2.71 -6.51 -33.63
CA VAL A 11 -2.78 -6.34 -32.17
C VAL A 11 -1.39 -6.47 -31.54
N LEU A 12 -0.54 -7.39 -32.00
CA LEU A 12 0.84 -7.50 -31.54
C LEU A 12 1.70 -6.28 -31.92
N GLU A 13 1.54 -5.73 -33.12
CA GLU A 13 2.22 -4.49 -33.52
C GLU A 13 1.84 -3.34 -32.59
N ILE A 14 0.54 -3.12 -32.37
CA ILE A 14 0.03 -2.09 -31.45
C ILE A 14 0.56 -2.32 -30.04
N ASP A 15 0.58 -3.58 -29.58
CA ASP A 15 1.06 -3.91 -28.25
C ASP A 15 2.56 -3.58 -28.09
N ASN A 16 3.39 -3.90 -29.08
CA ASN A 16 4.81 -3.54 -29.11
C ASN A 16 5.02 -2.02 -29.11
N GLU A 17 4.21 -1.26 -29.86
CA GLU A 17 4.24 0.20 -29.85
C GLU A 17 3.90 0.76 -28.45
N LEU A 18 2.92 0.18 -27.76
CA LEU A 18 2.54 0.57 -26.40
C LEU A 18 3.59 0.15 -25.36
N ILE A 19 4.25 -1.00 -25.52
CA ILE A 19 5.40 -1.41 -24.69
C ILE A 19 6.54 -0.42 -24.83
N ALA A 20 6.88 -0.02 -26.06
CA ALA A 20 7.94 0.94 -26.33
C ALA A 20 7.68 2.31 -25.69
N GLN A 21 6.40 2.67 -25.49
CA GLN A 21 5.98 3.88 -24.77
C GLN A 21 5.98 3.72 -23.23
N GLY A 22 6.32 2.54 -22.70
CA GLY A 22 6.32 2.26 -21.26
C GLY A 22 4.92 2.14 -20.65
N ILE A 23 3.89 1.83 -21.45
CA ILE A 23 2.52 1.71 -20.98
C ILE A 23 2.32 0.36 -20.28
N ASN A 24 1.76 0.37 -19.07
CA ASN A 24 1.58 -0.84 -18.27
C ASN A 24 0.52 -1.78 -18.86
N PRO A 25 0.62 -3.11 -18.66
CA PRO A 25 -0.32 -4.08 -19.26
C PRO A 25 -1.81 -3.76 -19.03
N HIS A 26 -2.22 -3.42 -17.80
CA HIS A 26 -3.61 -3.01 -17.50
C HIS A 26 -4.10 -1.73 -18.20
N GLN A 27 -3.18 -0.86 -18.65
CA GLN A 27 -3.52 0.32 -19.43
C GLN A 27 -3.57 -0.02 -20.92
N ARG A 28 -2.70 -0.95 -21.35
CA ARG A 28 -2.68 -1.45 -22.72
C ARG A 28 -3.97 -2.15 -23.08
N SER A 29 -4.56 -2.93 -22.17
CA SER A 29 -5.87 -3.57 -22.37
C SER A 29 -7.00 -2.57 -22.70
N CYS A 30 -6.94 -1.35 -22.18
CA CYS A 30 -7.90 -0.28 -22.50
C CYS A 30 -7.50 0.53 -23.74
N ARG A 31 -6.19 0.68 -24.02
CA ARG A 31 -5.68 1.52 -25.11
C ARG A 31 -5.58 0.80 -26.45
N ALA A 32 -5.22 -0.48 -26.46
CA ALA A 32 -5.10 -1.26 -27.69
C ALA A 32 -6.40 -1.37 -28.49
N PRO A 33 -7.60 -1.51 -27.88
CA PRO A 33 -8.86 -1.41 -28.61
C PRO A 33 -9.03 -0.09 -29.35
N LEU A 34 -8.69 1.04 -28.70
CA LEU A 34 -8.76 2.37 -29.31
C LEU A 34 -7.79 2.52 -30.49
N GLU A 35 -6.55 2.07 -30.32
CA GLU A 35 -5.55 2.14 -31.39
C GLU A 35 -5.90 1.21 -32.56
N ALA A 36 -6.43 0.02 -32.28
CA ALA A 36 -6.90 -0.92 -33.30
C ALA A 36 -8.08 -0.32 -34.10
N LEU A 37 -9.04 0.32 -33.41
CA LEU A 37 -10.14 1.03 -34.06
C LEU A 37 -9.64 2.18 -34.94
N LYS A 38 -8.71 3.01 -34.45
CA LYS A 38 -8.13 4.10 -35.25
C LYS A 38 -7.40 3.60 -36.49
N ARG A 39 -6.64 2.50 -36.37
CA ARG A 39 -5.83 1.92 -37.46
C ARG A 39 -6.69 1.28 -38.54
N LEU A 40 -7.75 0.57 -38.13
CA LEU A 40 -8.65 -0.13 -39.05
C LEU A 40 -9.77 0.74 -39.61
N TYR A 41 -10.22 1.74 -38.82
CA TYR A 41 -11.39 2.57 -39.12
C TYR A 41 -11.13 4.05 -38.78
N PRO A 42 -10.18 4.74 -39.44
CA PRO A 42 -9.72 6.09 -39.08
C PRO A 42 -10.79 7.18 -39.14
N HIS A 43 -11.91 6.93 -39.83
CA HIS A 43 -13.03 7.87 -39.96
C HIS A 43 -14.23 7.55 -39.05
N CYS A 44 -14.11 6.55 -38.18
CA CYS A 44 -15.20 6.09 -37.33
C CYS A 44 -15.03 6.62 -35.90
N SER A 45 -15.95 7.47 -35.45
CA SER A 45 -16.04 7.93 -34.06
C SER A 45 -16.83 6.92 -33.23
N VAL A 46 -16.27 5.73 -33.01
CA VAL A 46 -16.92 4.70 -32.20
C VAL A 46 -16.41 4.74 -30.77
N SER A 47 -17.31 4.61 -29.80
CA SER A 47 -16.95 4.43 -28.39
C SER A 47 -16.31 3.05 -28.16
N ILE A 48 -15.49 2.94 -27.12
CA ILE A 48 -14.85 1.68 -26.68
C ILE A 48 -15.90 0.60 -26.37
N ASN A 49 -17.09 1.00 -25.90
CA ASN A 49 -18.12 0.07 -25.47
C ASN A 49 -18.79 -0.64 -26.64
N ASP A 50 -18.98 -1.96 -26.49
CA ASP A 50 -19.79 -2.85 -27.32
C ASP A 50 -19.43 -2.86 -28.82
N ASN A 51 -18.14 -2.99 -29.14
CA ASN A 51 -17.69 -3.20 -30.52
C ASN A 51 -16.87 -4.50 -30.68
N PRO A 52 -17.03 -5.23 -31.81
CA PRO A 52 -16.34 -6.52 -32.03
C PRO A 52 -14.81 -6.43 -32.04
N ILE A 53 -14.23 -5.26 -32.31
CA ILE A 53 -12.77 -5.05 -32.30
C ILE A 53 -12.28 -5.08 -30.85
N SER A 54 -12.96 -4.41 -29.93
CA SER A 54 -12.62 -4.41 -28.51
C SER A 54 -12.67 -5.81 -27.91
N ASP A 55 -13.73 -6.57 -28.20
CA ASP A 55 -13.85 -7.96 -27.75
C ASP A 55 -12.72 -8.84 -28.30
N ALA A 56 -12.39 -8.68 -29.58
CA ALA A 56 -11.31 -9.43 -30.22
C ALA A 56 -9.93 -9.08 -29.63
N VAL A 57 -9.65 -7.79 -29.36
CA VAL A 57 -8.41 -7.39 -28.65
C VAL A 57 -8.38 -8.01 -27.25
N GLN A 58 -9.48 -7.96 -26.52
CA GLN A 58 -9.54 -8.50 -25.16
C GLN A 58 -9.31 -10.01 -25.15
N GLN A 59 -9.89 -10.75 -26.10
CA GLN A 59 -9.63 -12.18 -26.26
C GLN A 59 -8.14 -12.47 -26.50
N ILE A 60 -7.51 -11.75 -27.42
CA ILE A 60 -6.06 -11.88 -27.69
C ILE A 60 -5.25 -11.57 -26.43
N TYR A 61 -5.58 -10.49 -25.72
CA TYR A 61 -4.86 -10.09 -24.51
C TYR A 61 -4.97 -11.14 -23.40
N THR A 62 -6.13 -11.77 -23.21
CA THR A 62 -6.29 -12.86 -22.22
C THR A 62 -5.53 -14.14 -22.58
N GLN A 63 -5.10 -14.29 -23.84
CA GLN A 63 -4.24 -15.40 -24.27
C GLN A 63 -2.75 -15.08 -24.10
N ILE A 64 -2.37 -13.81 -24.20
CA ILE A 64 -0.97 -13.36 -24.08
C ILE A 64 -0.58 -13.10 -22.62
N TYR A 65 -1.48 -12.51 -21.83
CA TYR A 65 -1.19 -12.00 -20.50
C TYR A 65 -1.95 -12.77 -19.41
N GLY A 66 -1.35 -12.82 -18.21
CA GLY A 66 -2.08 -13.26 -17.03
C GLY A 66 -3.21 -12.29 -16.69
N LEU A 67 -4.34 -12.80 -16.22
CA LEU A 67 -5.50 -11.96 -15.85
C LEU A 67 -5.13 -10.87 -14.84
N ARG A 68 -4.21 -11.14 -13.90
CA ARG A 68 -3.74 -10.17 -12.90
C ARG A 68 -2.96 -9.01 -13.53
N ASP A 69 -2.27 -9.22 -14.64
CA ASP A 69 -1.51 -8.17 -15.32
C ASP A 69 -2.45 -7.21 -16.06
N LEU A 70 -3.60 -7.72 -16.52
CA LEU A 70 -4.61 -6.96 -17.26
C LEU A 70 -5.55 -6.16 -16.34
N GLN A 71 -5.64 -6.52 -15.07
CA GLN A 71 -6.49 -5.86 -14.08
C GLN A 71 -5.88 -4.54 -13.61
N MET A 72 -6.74 -3.57 -13.32
CA MET A 72 -6.33 -2.32 -12.68
C MET A 72 -5.60 -2.65 -11.37
N PRO A 73 -4.36 -2.19 -11.17
CA PRO A 73 -3.63 -2.48 -9.95
C PRO A 73 -4.32 -1.81 -8.75
N PRO A 74 -4.22 -2.42 -7.56
CA PRO A 74 -4.67 -1.79 -6.33
C PRO A 74 -3.87 -0.51 -6.07
N VAL A 75 -4.46 0.40 -5.30
CA VAL A 75 -3.78 1.64 -4.88
C VAL A 75 -2.57 1.31 -4.03
N HIS A 76 -2.62 0.26 -3.22
CA HIS A 76 -1.49 -0.19 -2.42
C HIS A 76 -1.64 -1.67 -2.09
N VAL A 77 -0.52 -2.36 -1.86
CA VAL A 77 -0.50 -3.75 -1.41
C VAL A 77 0.30 -3.84 -0.12
N GLY A 78 -0.38 -4.18 0.95
CA GLY A 78 0.24 -4.63 2.20
C GLY A 78 0.06 -6.13 2.39
N ALA A 79 0.31 -6.62 3.60
CA ALA A 79 -0.02 -7.97 3.99
C ALA A 79 -0.42 -8.08 5.46
N VAL A 80 -1.13 -9.15 5.78
CA VAL A 80 -1.47 -9.55 7.15
C VAL A 80 -1.00 -10.97 7.39
N VAL A 81 -0.67 -11.29 8.64
CA VAL A 81 -0.29 -12.66 9.03
C VAL A 81 -1.42 -13.33 9.79
N PHE A 82 -1.80 -14.53 9.38
CA PHE A 82 -2.74 -15.38 10.09
C PHE A 82 -2.22 -16.82 10.10
N ARG A 83 -2.11 -17.41 11.30
CA ARG A 83 -1.58 -18.77 11.51
C ARG A 83 -0.25 -19.01 10.77
N ASP A 84 0.66 -18.04 10.82
CA ASP A 84 2.00 -18.08 10.19
C ASP A 84 2.02 -17.98 8.64
N ILE A 85 0.85 -17.76 8.04
CA ILE A 85 0.66 -17.57 6.60
C ILE A 85 0.42 -16.09 6.36
N PHE A 86 1.09 -15.55 5.34
CA PHE A 86 0.90 -14.16 4.92
C PHE A 86 -0.18 -14.13 3.85
N PHE A 87 -1.15 -13.23 4.03
CA PHE A 87 -2.20 -12.96 3.06
C PHE A 87 -2.05 -11.54 2.54
N PRO A 88 -2.18 -11.32 1.23
CA PRO A 88 -2.08 -9.99 0.66
C PRO A 88 -3.29 -9.16 1.07
N LEU A 89 -3.04 -7.89 1.40
CA LEU A 89 -4.09 -6.92 1.66
C LEU A 89 -4.04 -5.85 0.58
N ARG A 90 -4.92 -5.98 -0.40
CA ARG A 90 -4.97 -5.12 -1.59
C ARG A 90 -5.96 -4.00 -1.35
N ILE A 91 -5.47 -2.76 -1.34
CA ILE A 91 -6.31 -1.58 -1.20
C ILE A 91 -6.90 -1.25 -2.57
N PRO A 92 -8.22 -1.43 -2.78
CA PRO A 92 -8.82 -1.24 -4.10
C PRO A 92 -8.81 0.24 -4.49
N LEU A 93 -8.80 0.49 -5.80
CA LEU A 93 -9.08 1.81 -6.36
C LEU A 93 -10.60 2.05 -6.32
N ILE A 94 -11.03 3.06 -5.56
CA ILE A 94 -12.44 3.37 -5.29
C ILE A 94 -12.76 4.71 -5.93
N PHE A 95 -13.85 4.73 -6.71
CA PHE A 95 -14.45 5.95 -7.22
C PHE A 95 -15.83 6.15 -6.59
N GLY A 96 -16.06 7.31 -5.99
CA GLY A 96 -17.34 7.63 -5.34
C GLY A 96 -17.54 6.90 -4.00
N TYR A 97 -18.81 6.66 -3.65
CA TYR A 97 -19.21 5.95 -2.44
C TYR A 97 -19.43 4.48 -2.73
N VAL A 98 -18.75 3.60 -1.98
CA VAL A 98 -18.89 2.15 -2.09
C VAL A 98 -19.10 1.53 -0.73
N HIS A 99 -19.94 0.50 -0.66
CA HIS A 99 -20.00 -0.38 0.50
C HIS A 99 -18.92 -1.45 0.34
N LEU A 100 -17.94 -1.45 1.23
CA LEU A 100 -16.81 -2.37 1.19
C LEU A 100 -16.81 -3.23 2.44
N ASP A 101 -16.77 -4.54 2.25
CA ASP A 101 -16.50 -5.50 3.31
C ASP A 101 -15.02 -5.91 3.22
N PRO A 102 -14.17 -5.50 4.18
CA PRO A 102 -12.75 -5.83 4.18
C PRO A 102 -12.48 -7.34 4.17
N ILE A 103 -13.36 -8.17 4.74
CA ILE A 103 -13.17 -9.63 4.81
C ILE A 103 -13.18 -10.24 3.41
N ASN A 104 -13.99 -9.71 2.49
CA ASN A 104 -14.05 -10.19 1.11
C ASN A 104 -12.76 -9.91 0.33
N LEU A 105 -11.91 -9.00 0.81
CA LEU A 105 -10.60 -8.71 0.20
C LEU A 105 -9.52 -9.74 0.56
N LEU A 106 -9.79 -10.66 1.49
CA LEU A 106 -8.93 -11.81 1.79
C LEU A 106 -9.14 -12.94 0.77
N GLU A 107 -8.99 -12.62 -0.51
CA GLU A 107 -9.29 -13.53 -1.64
C GLU A 107 -8.45 -14.81 -1.63
N GLU A 108 -7.24 -14.76 -1.08
CA GLU A 108 -6.31 -15.89 -1.03
C GLU A 108 -6.52 -16.79 0.19
N MET A 109 -7.41 -16.42 1.13
CA MET A 109 -7.85 -17.31 2.20
C MET A 109 -8.92 -18.28 1.68
N THR A 110 -8.75 -19.57 1.98
CA THR A 110 -9.81 -20.56 1.78
C THR A 110 -11.01 -20.27 2.69
N GLU A 111 -12.20 -20.75 2.31
CA GLU A 111 -13.41 -20.54 3.12
C GLU A 111 -13.29 -21.11 4.54
N ILE A 112 -12.60 -22.24 4.72
CA ILE A 112 -12.33 -22.80 6.05
C ILE A 112 -11.38 -21.87 6.85
N GLN A 113 -10.34 -21.33 6.21
CA GLN A 113 -9.45 -20.36 6.86
C GLN A 113 -10.21 -19.10 7.28
N LYS A 114 -11.11 -18.59 6.44
CA LYS A 114 -11.98 -17.46 6.78
C LYS A 114 -12.89 -17.78 7.95
N GLN A 115 -13.53 -18.96 7.99
CA GLN A 115 -14.35 -19.38 9.13
C GLN A 115 -13.56 -19.41 10.44
N VAL A 116 -12.35 -20.00 10.41
CA VAL A 116 -11.47 -20.02 11.61
C VAL A 116 -11.03 -18.61 11.98
N PHE A 117 -10.68 -17.78 11.00
CA PHE A 117 -10.31 -16.39 11.21
C PHE A 117 -11.44 -15.59 11.88
N LEU A 118 -12.67 -15.71 11.35
CA LEU A 118 -13.86 -15.04 11.87
C LEU A 118 -14.28 -15.53 13.27
N SER A 119 -13.88 -16.74 13.66
CA SER A 119 -14.14 -17.26 15.01
C SER A 119 -13.31 -16.59 16.11
N ASP A 120 -12.22 -15.89 15.77
CA ASP A 120 -11.39 -15.13 16.71
C ASP A 120 -11.60 -13.62 16.54
N LYS A 121 -12.45 -13.05 17.41
CA LYS A 121 -12.74 -11.62 17.44
C LYS A 121 -11.48 -10.75 17.50
N LYS A 122 -10.42 -11.16 18.20
CA LYS A 122 -9.18 -10.37 18.30
C LYS A 122 -8.39 -10.36 17.00
N GLU A 123 -8.39 -11.45 16.25
CA GLU A 123 -7.77 -11.50 14.91
C GLU A 123 -8.56 -10.64 13.91
N VAL A 124 -9.89 -10.72 13.95
CA VAL A 124 -10.76 -9.90 13.10
C VAL A 124 -10.57 -8.40 13.35
N LEU A 125 -10.55 -7.96 14.62
CA LEU A 125 -10.34 -6.54 14.94
C LEU A 125 -8.93 -6.08 14.53
N ARG A 126 -7.89 -6.91 14.74
CA ARG A 126 -6.53 -6.64 14.26
C ARG A 126 -6.48 -6.45 12.75
N PHE A 127 -7.18 -7.28 12.01
CA PHE A 127 -7.25 -7.16 10.56
C PHE A 127 -7.93 -5.87 10.11
N HIS A 128 -9.05 -5.50 10.73
CA HIS A 128 -9.71 -4.23 10.43
C HIS A 128 -8.78 -3.05 10.70
N ASP A 129 -8.04 -3.06 11.82
CA ASP A 129 -7.04 -2.03 12.10
C ASP A 129 -5.99 -1.92 10.98
N GLN A 130 -5.46 -3.06 10.51
CA GLN A 130 -4.49 -3.06 9.40
C GLN A 130 -5.09 -2.56 8.09
N PHE A 131 -6.32 -2.95 7.79
CA PHE A 131 -7.03 -2.48 6.61
C PHE A 131 -7.24 -0.96 6.65
N ILE A 132 -7.71 -0.43 7.77
CA ILE A 132 -7.88 1.00 8.01
C ILE A 132 -6.55 1.75 7.85
N ASP A 133 -5.48 1.25 8.47
CA ASP A 133 -4.18 1.92 8.43
C ASP A 133 -3.62 1.97 7.01
N LEU A 134 -3.78 0.89 6.23
CA LEU A 134 -3.39 0.88 4.82
C LEU A 134 -4.28 1.76 3.94
N MET A 135 -5.59 1.80 4.20
CA MET A 135 -6.53 2.69 3.49
C MET A 135 -6.14 4.15 3.69
N ASP A 136 -5.98 4.58 4.94
CA ASP A 136 -5.62 5.96 5.29
C ASP A 136 -4.22 6.32 4.77
N PHE A 137 -3.28 5.38 4.81
CA PHE A 137 -1.95 5.56 4.23
C PHE A 137 -1.97 5.74 2.71
N ALA A 138 -2.61 4.81 1.99
CA ALA A 138 -2.57 4.74 0.54
C ALA A 138 -3.28 5.94 -0.11
N TYR A 139 -4.48 6.26 0.38
CA TYR A 139 -5.24 7.40 -0.11
C TYR A 139 -4.70 8.73 0.43
N GLY A 140 -4.26 8.78 1.70
CA GLY A 140 -3.69 9.99 2.28
C GLY A 140 -2.46 10.48 1.51
N ILE A 141 -1.56 9.60 1.08
CA ILE A 141 -0.44 9.99 0.21
C ILE A 141 -0.93 10.58 -1.12
N ASN A 142 -1.93 9.96 -1.74
CA ASN A 142 -2.41 10.42 -3.05
C ASN A 142 -3.04 11.81 -2.95
N GLU A 143 -3.85 12.07 -1.92
CA GLU A 143 -4.47 13.38 -1.69
C GLU A 143 -3.42 14.46 -1.41
N LEU A 144 -2.47 14.17 -0.53
CA LEU A 144 -1.44 15.14 -0.14
C LEU A 144 -0.48 15.48 -1.29
N ARG A 145 -0.40 14.65 -2.34
CA ARG A 145 0.36 14.98 -3.56
C ARG A 145 -0.31 16.07 -4.40
N GLU A 146 -1.62 16.20 -4.28
CA GLU A 146 -2.40 17.23 -4.98
C GLU A 146 -2.43 18.55 -4.19
N GLU A 147 -2.09 18.50 -2.90
CA GLU A 147 -1.99 19.67 -2.03
C GLU A 147 -0.61 20.37 -2.09
N ASN A 148 -0.62 21.70 -2.24
CA ASN A 148 0.60 22.52 -2.19
C ASN A 148 1.08 22.84 -0.76
N SER A 149 0.39 22.33 0.27
CA SER A 149 0.62 22.64 1.69
C SER A 149 1.80 21.86 2.30
N ILE A 150 2.15 20.71 1.71
CA ILE A 150 3.18 19.80 2.22
C ILE A 150 4.52 20.04 1.51
N PRO A 151 5.65 20.09 2.23
CA PRO A 151 6.96 20.21 1.60
C PRO A 151 7.22 19.07 0.60
N LYS A 152 7.72 19.40 -0.60
CA LYS A 152 8.03 18.40 -1.65
C LYS A 152 8.90 17.25 -1.15
N ARG A 153 9.90 17.55 -0.30
CA ARG A 153 10.79 16.53 0.28
C ARG A 153 10.04 15.54 1.19
N THR A 154 9.01 16.00 1.92
CA THR A 154 8.13 15.12 2.69
C THR A 154 7.39 14.15 1.78
N LEU A 155 6.78 14.65 0.69
CA LEU A 155 6.06 13.82 -0.28
C LEU A 155 6.99 12.80 -0.97
N GLU A 156 8.21 13.20 -1.32
CA GLU A 156 9.24 12.29 -1.84
C GLU A 156 9.52 11.15 -0.84
N TRP A 157 9.75 11.48 0.43
CA TRP A 157 10.07 10.48 1.45
C TRP A 157 8.91 9.55 1.77
N TRP A 158 7.68 10.06 1.81
CA TRP A 158 6.49 9.22 1.95
C TRP A 158 6.24 8.35 0.72
N GLY A 159 6.55 8.84 -0.48
CA GLY A 159 6.56 8.03 -1.69
C GLY A 159 7.58 6.88 -1.62
N LEU A 160 8.80 7.16 -1.16
CA LEU A 160 9.82 6.12 -0.94
C LEU A 160 9.38 5.15 0.16
N ALA A 161 8.80 5.63 1.26
CA ALA A 161 8.30 4.79 2.33
C ALA A 161 7.21 3.82 1.87
N ARG A 162 6.33 4.27 0.98
CA ARG A 162 5.32 3.43 0.32
C ARG A 162 5.96 2.31 -0.50
N GLN A 163 6.97 2.62 -1.30
CA GLN A 163 7.70 1.61 -2.08
C GLN A 163 8.36 0.56 -1.16
N GLN A 164 8.93 0.98 -0.03
CA GLN A 164 9.51 0.06 0.94
C GLN A 164 8.45 -0.85 1.59
N LEU A 165 7.26 -0.32 1.92
CA LEU A 165 6.17 -1.17 2.44
C LEU A 165 5.66 -2.17 1.40
N GLU A 166 5.49 -1.75 0.14
CA GLU A 166 5.09 -2.63 -0.96
C GLU A 166 6.14 -3.72 -1.17
N ALA A 167 7.44 -3.38 -1.11
CA ALA A 167 8.52 -4.35 -1.17
C ALA A 167 8.51 -5.31 0.03
N ALA A 168 8.29 -4.81 1.25
CA ALA A 168 8.17 -5.64 2.44
C ALA A 168 7.03 -6.66 2.31
N ALA A 169 5.86 -6.22 1.84
CA ALA A 169 4.71 -7.08 1.59
C ALA A 169 5.01 -8.12 0.50
N ALA A 170 5.57 -7.69 -0.65
CA ALA A 170 5.93 -8.60 -1.75
C ALA A 170 6.92 -9.69 -1.32
N ILE A 171 7.93 -9.34 -0.52
CA ILE A 171 8.91 -10.30 0.02
C ILE A 171 8.24 -11.25 1.02
N ALA A 172 7.36 -10.73 1.89
CA ALA A 172 6.66 -11.53 2.90
C ALA A 172 5.68 -12.55 2.29
N LEU A 173 5.00 -12.15 1.21
CA LEU A 173 4.11 -12.98 0.41
C LEU A 173 4.87 -14.00 -0.45
N GLY A 174 6.08 -13.64 -0.88
CA GLY A 174 7.00 -14.53 -1.57
C GLY A 174 7.64 -15.60 -0.66
N SER A 175 8.52 -16.39 -1.25
CA SER A 175 9.30 -17.43 -0.55
C SER A 175 10.72 -16.97 -0.19
N PHE A 176 10.96 -15.65 -0.20
CA PHE A 176 12.30 -15.06 -0.08
C PHE A 176 12.76 -14.89 1.37
N ASP A 177 14.04 -14.52 1.54
CA ASP A 177 14.61 -14.20 2.85
C ASP A 177 13.83 -13.07 3.52
N LYS A 178 13.30 -13.40 4.69
CA LYS A 178 12.38 -12.56 5.42
C LYS A 178 13.07 -11.50 6.27
N TYR A 179 14.39 -11.49 6.35
CA TYR A 179 15.15 -10.36 6.90
C TYR A 179 14.94 -9.07 6.10
N ALA A 180 14.83 -9.20 4.77
CA ALA A 180 14.58 -8.05 3.92
C ALA A 180 13.22 -7.40 4.24
N VAL A 181 12.21 -8.16 4.70
CA VAL A 181 10.93 -7.61 5.18
C VAL A 181 11.18 -6.63 6.33
N ILE A 182 11.92 -7.06 7.36
CA ILE A 182 12.21 -6.24 8.55
C ILE A 182 12.97 -4.98 8.16
N GLN A 183 13.97 -5.10 7.28
CA GLN A 183 14.74 -3.95 6.80
C GLN A 183 13.85 -2.92 6.10
N ASN A 184 13.00 -3.36 5.17
CA ASN A 184 12.07 -2.48 4.47
C ASN A 184 11.07 -1.84 5.44
N CYS A 185 10.59 -2.56 6.46
CA CYS A 185 9.70 -2.03 7.50
C CYS A 185 10.34 -0.89 8.29
N CYS A 186 11.59 -1.06 8.73
CA CYS A 186 12.32 -0.03 9.46
C CYS A 186 12.62 1.19 8.59
N ILE A 187 13.07 0.99 7.34
CA ILE A 187 13.33 2.09 6.41
C ILE A 187 12.04 2.87 6.14
N SER A 188 10.93 2.18 5.87
CA SER A 188 9.64 2.84 5.66
C SER A 188 9.24 3.68 6.87
N SER A 189 9.28 3.10 8.06
CA SER A 189 8.91 3.80 9.30
C SER A 189 9.79 5.01 9.56
N GLU A 190 11.10 4.89 9.31
CA GLU A 190 12.04 6.01 9.41
C GLU A 190 11.68 7.14 8.44
N LEU A 191 11.42 6.82 7.18
CA LEU A 191 11.05 7.79 6.15
C LEU A 191 9.72 8.49 6.44
N ILE A 192 8.71 7.74 6.91
CA ILE A 192 7.41 8.28 7.32
C ILE A 192 7.58 9.32 8.44
N LEU A 193 8.24 8.90 9.52
CA LEU A 193 8.39 9.73 10.71
C LEU A 193 9.26 10.95 10.45
N LYS A 194 10.37 10.80 9.73
CA LYS A 194 11.18 11.97 9.39
C LYS A 194 10.49 12.87 8.37
N GLY A 195 9.68 12.33 7.45
CA GLY A 195 8.83 13.12 6.57
C GLY A 195 7.85 14.01 7.35
N ALA A 196 7.27 13.46 8.42
CA ALA A 196 6.41 14.21 9.34
C ALA A 196 7.18 15.32 10.08
N LEU A 197 8.43 15.05 10.50
CA LEU A 197 9.29 16.09 11.09
C LEU A 197 9.56 17.23 10.11
N ILE A 198 9.90 16.93 8.85
CA ILE A 198 10.12 17.95 7.81
C ILE A 198 8.89 18.85 7.68
N ALA A 199 7.69 18.25 7.72
CA ALA A 199 6.45 18.97 7.53
C ALA A 199 5.99 19.81 8.73
N LYS A 200 6.40 19.48 9.96
CA LYS A 200 5.87 20.14 11.18
C LYS A 200 6.90 20.89 12.02
N ASP A 201 8.18 20.50 11.97
CA ASP A 201 9.21 21.13 12.79
C ASP A 201 9.79 22.36 12.07
N GLU A 202 9.45 23.55 12.56
CA GLU A 202 9.88 24.84 11.99
C GLU A 202 11.41 24.95 11.77
N ARG A 203 12.21 24.15 12.49
CA ARG A 203 13.68 24.12 12.31
C ARG A 203 14.13 23.53 10.97
N PHE A 204 13.23 22.89 10.22
CA PHE A 204 13.49 22.33 8.89
C PHE A 204 12.89 23.17 7.77
N LYS A 205 12.07 24.18 8.09
CA LYS A 205 11.40 25.02 7.10
C LYS A 205 12.41 25.88 6.34
N GLY A 206 12.28 25.90 5.02
CA GLY A 206 13.13 26.69 4.13
C GLY A 206 14.57 26.18 3.98
N LEU A 207 14.91 25.02 4.53
CA LEU A 207 16.23 24.41 4.30
C LEU A 207 16.28 23.78 2.91
N GLU A 208 17.41 24.00 2.22
CA GLU A 208 17.73 23.27 1.00
C GLU A 208 17.98 21.79 1.30
N LYS A 209 17.76 20.94 0.28
CA LYS A 209 17.75 19.47 0.41
C LYS A 209 18.97 18.90 1.14
N ASP A 210 20.18 19.31 0.73
CA ASP A 210 21.42 18.76 1.30
C ASP A 210 21.66 19.20 2.75
N GLU A 211 21.20 20.40 3.12
CA GLU A 211 21.28 20.85 4.52
C GLU A 211 20.24 20.14 5.38
N LEU A 212 19.02 20.00 4.85
CA LEU A 212 17.92 19.30 5.49
C LEU A 212 18.30 17.86 5.83
N ASP A 213 18.78 17.10 4.83
CA ASP A 213 19.17 15.70 4.97
C ASP A 213 20.32 15.55 5.99
N ARG A 214 21.33 16.42 5.94
CA ARG A 214 22.45 16.45 6.91
C ARG A 214 21.96 16.73 8.34
N LYS A 215 21.05 17.68 8.52
CA LYS A 215 20.52 18.07 9.84
C LYS A 215 19.66 16.97 10.43
N LEU A 216 18.82 16.33 9.62
CA LEU A 216 18.04 15.16 10.02
C LEU A 216 18.95 14.00 10.42
N GLN A 217 19.97 13.69 9.61
CA GLN A 217 20.92 12.62 9.92
C GLN A 217 21.70 12.89 11.20
N LYS A 218 22.22 14.11 11.38
CA LYS A 218 22.97 14.49 12.59
C LYS A 218 22.12 14.37 13.86
N LYS A 219 20.83 14.73 13.77
CA LYS A 219 19.96 14.84 14.94
C LYS A 219 19.22 13.57 15.28
N TYR A 220 18.74 12.84 14.28
CA TYR A 220 17.90 11.67 14.45
C TYR A 220 18.57 10.38 13.95
N GLY A 221 19.53 10.47 13.01
CA GLY A 221 20.20 9.30 12.47
C GLY A 221 19.19 8.23 12.02
N HIS A 222 19.42 6.98 12.42
CA HIS A 222 18.49 5.86 12.22
C HIS A 222 17.69 5.51 13.51
N ASP A 223 17.61 6.45 14.45
CA ASP A 223 16.90 6.28 15.72
C ASP A 223 15.40 6.57 15.50
N ILE A 224 14.67 5.52 15.15
CA ILE A 224 13.23 5.58 14.87
C ILE A 224 12.46 5.96 16.14
N GLU A 225 12.88 5.47 17.32
CA GLU A 225 12.21 5.75 18.60
C GLU A 225 12.28 7.23 18.96
N LYS A 226 13.49 7.79 18.91
CA LYS A 226 13.70 9.23 19.14
C LYS A 226 12.91 10.08 18.15
N THR A 227 12.86 9.65 16.90
CA THR A 227 12.07 10.31 15.85
C THR A 227 10.58 10.27 16.21
N ALA A 228 10.03 9.11 16.55
CA ALA A 228 8.63 8.91 16.89
C ALA A 228 8.19 9.73 18.12
N ARG A 229 9.00 9.72 19.20
CA ARG A 229 8.76 10.55 20.38
C ARG A 229 8.67 12.03 19.99
N LYS A 230 9.57 12.50 19.14
CA LYS A 230 9.55 13.91 18.72
C LYS A 230 8.36 14.23 17.82
N VAL A 231 8.05 13.38 16.85
CA VAL A 231 6.89 13.54 15.96
C VAL A 231 5.60 13.66 16.78
N SER A 232 5.44 12.82 17.81
CA SER A 232 4.25 12.82 18.66
C SER A 232 3.99 14.17 19.34
N THR A 233 5.04 14.94 19.63
CA THR A 233 4.88 16.28 20.24
C THR A 233 4.18 17.31 19.35
N PHE A 234 4.00 17.03 18.07
CA PHE A 234 3.34 17.94 17.12
C PHE A 234 1.86 17.63 16.90
N PHE A 235 1.36 16.50 17.40
CA PHE A 235 0.02 16.01 17.12
C PHE A 235 -0.70 15.69 18.42
N PRO A 236 -1.70 16.48 18.84
CA PRO A 236 -2.44 16.24 20.08
C PRO A 236 -3.23 14.93 20.08
N ASP A 237 -3.73 14.52 18.92
CA ASP A 237 -4.65 13.38 18.77
C ASP A 237 -3.93 12.05 18.53
N ILE A 238 -2.60 12.05 18.44
CA ILE A 238 -1.83 10.82 18.23
C ILE A 238 -1.68 10.05 19.55
N ASP A 239 -1.89 8.74 19.52
CA ASP A 239 -1.57 7.89 20.67
C ASP A 239 -0.05 7.72 20.77
N GLN A 240 0.60 8.65 21.46
CA GLN A 240 2.05 8.66 21.64
C GLN A 240 2.54 7.37 22.33
N GLN A 241 1.82 6.88 23.34
CA GLN A 241 2.25 5.70 24.09
C GLN A 241 2.26 4.48 23.18
N LEU A 242 1.19 4.30 22.39
CA LEU A 242 1.10 3.22 21.43
C LEU A 242 2.18 3.33 20.35
N LEU A 243 2.29 4.49 19.68
CA LEU A 243 3.26 4.70 18.61
C LEU A 243 4.69 4.38 19.06
N VAL A 244 5.09 4.90 20.22
CA VAL A 244 6.42 4.64 20.78
C VAL A 244 6.58 3.16 21.11
N SER A 245 5.59 2.53 21.77
CA SER A 245 5.67 1.11 22.13
C SER A 245 5.78 0.17 20.93
N VAL A 246 5.28 0.59 19.76
CA VAL A 246 5.39 -0.16 18.51
C VAL A 246 6.80 -0.02 17.93
N VAL A 247 7.33 1.20 17.92
CA VAL A 247 8.68 1.48 17.40
C VAL A 247 9.76 0.82 18.25
N GLU A 248 9.63 0.80 19.58
CA GLU A 248 10.56 0.14 20.51
C GLU A 248 10.70 -1.37 20.24
N ARG A 249 9.71 -2.00 19.59
CA ARG A 249 9.78 -3.42 19.23
C ARG A 249 10.69 -3.68 18.04
N TYR A 250 11.00 -2.67 17.23
CA TYR A 250 11.86 -2.89 16.08
C TYR A 250 13.25 -3.39 16.48
N PRO A 251 13.81 -4.35 15.75
CA PRO A 251 15.17 -4.77 16.00
C PRO A 251 16.13 -3.65 15.62
N LYS A 252 17.21 -3.52 16.39
CA LYS A 252 18.33 -2.63 16.06
C LYS A 252 19.11 -3.17 14.84
N LEU A 253 18.58 -2.93 13.65
CA LEU A 253 19.07 -3.53 12.42
C LEU A 253 20.52 -3.16 12.07
N VAL A 254 20.98 -1.94 12.37
CA VAL A 254 22.37 -1.56 12.07
C VAL A 254 23.36 -2.43 12.85
N GLU A 255 23.04 -2.72 14.11
CA GLU A 255 23.87 -3.53 15.00
C GLU A 255 23.75 -5.03 14.69
N ARG A 256 22.56 -5.49 14.27
CA ARG A 256 22.22 -6.92 14.18
C ARG A 256 22.14 -7.49 12.77
N ARG A 257 22.44 -6.70 11.73
CA ARG A 257 22.45 -7.17 10.32
C ARG A 257 23.47 -8.27 10.06
N TYR A 258 24.50 -8.37 10.90
CA TYR A 258 25.54 -9.40 10.82
C TYR A 258 25.29 -10.57 11.80
N ASP A 259 24.22 -10.50 12.61
CA ASP A 259 23.85 -11.56 13.54
C ASP A 259 22.86 -12.51 12.88
N ALA A 260 23.17 -13.81 12.86
CA ALA A 260 22.32 -14.86 12.31
C ALA A 260 21.12 -15.21 13.20
N LYS A 261 20.46 -14.22 13.83
CA LYS A 261 19.21 -14.45 14.55
C LYS A 261 18.16 -14.99 13.57
N ARG A 262 17.30 -15.91 13.95
CA ARG A 262 16.18 -16.35 13.11
C ARG A 262 14.88 -15.84 13.72
N TYR A 263 14.15 -15.03 12.98
CA TYR A 263 12.81 -14.60 13.38
C TYR A 263 11.79 -15.63 12.93
N LYS A 264 10.81 -15.91 13.78
CA LYS A 264 9.61 -16.67 13.40
C LYS A 264 8.82 -15.84 12.39
N ARG A 265 8.17 -16.51 11.47
CA ARG A 265 7.35 -15.89 10.43
C ARG A 265 6.23 -15.01 11.01
N VAL A 266 5.58 -15.41 12.10
CA VAL A 266 4.64 -14.55 12.86
C VAL A 266 5.30 -13.25 13.36
N GLU A 267 6.53 -13.29 13.90
CA GLU A 267 7.24 -12.07 14.34
C GLU A 267 7.49 -11.12 13.17
N ILE A 268 7.83 -11.67 12.01
CA ILE A 268 8.03 -10.91 10.77
C ILE A 268 6.73 -10.25 10.31
N GLY A 269 5.62 -10.98 10.36
CA GLY A 269 4.30 -10.42 10.09
C GLY A 269 3.93 -9.30 11.05
N ASN A 270 4.24 -9.44 12.33
CA ASN A 270 4.03 -8.36 13.30
C ASN A 270 4.87 -7.12 12.97
N PHE A 271 6.13 -7.26 12.53
CA PHE A 271 6.92 -6.11 12.09
C PHE A 271 6.32 -5.39 10.88
N LEU A 272 5.81 -6.15 9.91
CA LEU A 272 5.14 -5.58 8.74
C LEU A 272 3.87 -4.83 9.15
N MET A 273 3.00 -5.46 9.93
CA MET A 273 1.76 -4.86 10.44
C MET A 273 2.03 -3.62 11.30
N ASN A 274 3.12 -3.60 12.07
CA ASN A 274 3.56 -2.42 12.81
C ASN A 274 3.99 -1.27 11.90
N ALA A 275 4.71 -1.56 10.81
CA ALA A 275 5.12 -0.56 9.83
C ALA A 275 3.93 0.05 9.10
N GLN A 276 2.96 -0.80 8.72
CA GLN A 276 1.68 -0.37 8.12
C GLN A 276 0.90 0.54 9.07
N PHE A 277 0.84 0.19 10.36
CA PHE A 277 0.26 1.06 11.38
C PHE A 277 0.96 2.42 11.47
N ILE A 278 2.29 2.45 11.60
CA ILE A 278 3.04 3.72 11.72
C ILE A 278 2.73 4.61 10.51
N ALA A 279 2.70 4.01 9.32
CA ALA A 279 2.38 4.72 8.08
C ALA A 279 0.95 5.29 8.10
N GLY A 280 -0.05 4.48 8.42
CA GLY A 280 -1.45 4.94 8.51
C GLY A 280 -1.67 5.98 9.61
N GLU A 281 -1.13 5.75 10.81
CA GLU A 281 -1.24 6.65 11.97
C GLU A 281 -0.67 8.02 11.70
N ILE A 282 0.50 8.10 11.05
CA ILE A 282 1.12 9.38 10.71
C ILE A 282 0.37 10.08 9.58
N LEU A 283 0.00 9.38 8.50
CA LEU A 283 -0.68 10.02 7.36
C LEU A 283 -2.08 10.52 7.72
N ARG A 284 -2.76 9.89 8.68
CA ARG A 284 -4.04 10.36 9.24
C ARG A 284 -3.93 11.75 9.88
N GLN A 285 -2.74 12.15 10.36
CA GLN A 285 -2.53 13.47 10.96
C GLN A 285 -2.35 14.60 9.92
N PHE A 286 -2.23 14.24 8.64
CA PHE A 286 -2.01 15.20 7.55
C PHE A 286 -3.16 15.22 6.54
N SER A 287 -3.78 14.07 6.29
CA SER A 287 -4.90 13.95 5.35
C SER A 287 -6.26 14.11 6.05
N TYR A 288 -7.30 14.40 5.28
CA TYR A 288 -8.68 14.37 5.76
C TYR A 288 -9.22 12.93 5.92
N ARG A 289 -8.42 11.92 5.58
CA ARG A 289 -8.82 10.52 5.63
C ARG A 289 -8.79 10.01 7.07
N ASN A 290 -9.96 9.59 7.52
CA ASN A 290 -10.11 8.81 8.73
C ASN A 290 -11.11 7.67 8.46
N THR A 291 -10.60 6.61 7.83
CA THR A 291 -11.40 5.42 7.50
C THR A 291 -11.99 4.80 8.77
N ARG A 292 -11.26 4.87 9.90
CA ARG A 292 -11.76 4.39 11.20
C ARG A 292 -13.06 5.08 11.60
N ALA A 293 -13.13 6.40 11.48
CA ALA A 293 -14.32 7.17 11.82
C ALA A 293 -15.50 6.95 10.85
N SER A 294 -15.22 6.41 9.66
CA SER A 294 -16.23 6.19 8.61
C SER A 294 -16.78 4.75 8.59
N LEU A 295 -16.24 3.85 9.42
CA LEU A 295 -16.76 2.51 9.56
C LEU A 295 -18.04 2.54 10.39
N CYS A 296 -19.16 2.22 9.75
CA CYS A 296 -20.40 1.95 10.47
C CYS A 296 -20.23 0.58 11.15
N GLU A 297 -20.33 0.56 12.48
CA GLU A 297 -20.54 -0.70 13.20
C GLU A 297 -21.81 -1.33 12.61
N GLY A 298 -21.75 -2.60 12.19
CA GLY A 298 -22.99 -3.34 11.97
C GLY A 298 -23.80 -3.30 13.27
N ASP A 299 -25.13 -3.45 13.19
CA ASP A 299 -26.08 -3.28 14.31
C ASP A 299 -25.78 -4.12 15.59
N ASP A 300 -24.74 -4.95 15.59
CA ASP A 300 -24.19 -5.64 16.74
C ASP A 300 -23.06 -4.82 17.41
N GLU A 301 -23.26 -4.41 18.67
CA GLU A 301 -22.21 -3.94 19.62
C GLU A 301 -21.01 -4.92 19.76
N ALA A 302 -21.10 -6.10 19.14
CA ALA A 302 -20.07 -7.11 19.08
C ALA A 302 -18.79 -6.67 18.34
N TRP A 303 -18.80 -5.61 17.53
CA TRP A 303 -17.64 -5.20 16.72
C TRP A 303 -17.27 -3.72 16.89
N ASN A 304 -17.05 -3.29 18.15
CA ASN A 304 -16.52 -1.96 18.41
C ASN A 304 -15.12 -1.78 17.80
N LEU A 305 -15.03 -0.98 16.74
CA LEU A 305 -13.80 -0.61 16.01
C LEU A 305 -13.29 0.78 16.44
N SER A 306 -13.99 1.43 17.37
CA SER A 306 -13.59 2.72 17.93
C SER A 306 -12.27 2.60 18.72
N ASN A 307 -11.96 1.40 19.22
CA ASN A 307 -10.72 1.10 19.95
C ASN A 307 -9.76 0.22 19.12
N ARG A 308 -8.47 0.55 19.14
CA ARG A 308 -7.43 -0.23 18.47
C ARG A 308 -7.19 -1.57 19.19
N SER A 309 -7.14 -2.63 18.39
CA SER A 309 -6.71 -3.98 18.76
C SER A 309 -5.30 -4.22 18.23
N PHE A 310 -4.29 -3.76 18.97
CA PHE A 310 -2.91 -4.03 18.58
C PHE A 310 -2.51 -5.49 18.88
N PRO A 311 -1.62 -6.13 18.10
CA PRO A 311 -0.97 -7.35 18.55
C PRO A 311 -0.16 -7.05 19.83
N SER A 312 -0.68 -7.45 20.98
CA SER A 312 0.15 -7.85 22.11
C SER A 312 0.82 -9.16 21.70
N ASN A 313 2.14 -9.28 21.81
CA ASN A 313 2.80 -10.56 21.59
C ASN A 313 2.09 -11.62 22.45
N PRO A 314 1.85 -12.85 21.92
CA PRO A 314 1.73 -13.98 22.83
C PRO A 314 3.05 -14.03 23.60
N VAL A 315 2.97 -13.94 24.93
CA VAL A 315 4.09 -14.24 25.83
C VAL A 315 4.62 -15.63 25.52
#